data_AF-A0A816GTG6-F1
#
_entry.id   AF-A0A816GTG6-F1
#
_cell.length_a   1.000
_cell.length_b   1.000
_cell.length_c   1.000
_cell.angle_alpha   90.00
_cell.angle_beta   90.00
_cell.angle_gamma   90.00
#
_symmetry.space_group_name_H-M   'P 1'
#
loop_
_entity.id
_entity.type
_entity.pdbx_description
1 polymer ?
#
loop_
_entity_poly.entity_id
_entity_poly.type
_entity_poly.pdbx_seq_one_letter_code
_entity_poly.pdbx_strand_id
1 'polypeptide(L)'
;PGNSPDLNVAEHIGSIIKDEVEKKMSSESGHNRYLEETLKMHVANVLASMEEDTELFETLLCSYPSRFRAVKNANGRHTDY
;
A
#
# COMPACT_ATOMS: atom_id res chain seq x y z
N PRO A 1 -17.07 5.34 5.95
CA PRO A 1 -17.58 6.72 6.16
C PRO A 1 -16.84 7.68 5.22
N GLY A 2 -17.38 8.86 4.94
CA GLY A 2 -16.62 9.89 4.21
C GLY A 2 -15.40 10.30 5.05
N ASN A 3 -14.24 10.49 4.39
CA ASN A 3 -12.94 10.81 5.01
C ASN A 3 -12.40 9.74 6.00
N SER A 4 -12.57 8.45 5.70
CA SER A 4 -12.00 7.35 6.50
C SER A 4 -11.01 6.50 5.67
N PRO A 5 -9.83 7.03 5.35
CA PRO A 5 -8.78 6.27 4.65
C PRO A 5 -8.27 5.08 5.47
N ASP A 6 -8.32 5.17 6.80
CA ASP A 6 -7.97 4.10 7.76
C ASP A 6 -8.88 2.86 7.64
N LEU A 7 -10.11 3.06 7.18
CA LEU A 7 -11.05 2.00 6.86
C LEU A 7 -10.97 1.54 5.40
N ASN A 8 -10.09 2.12 4.57
CA ASN A 8 -9.94 1.73 3.17
C ASN A 8 -8.69 0.86 2.99
N VAL A 9 -8.87 -0.43 2.71
CA VAL A 9 -7.77 -1.36 2.44
C VAL A 9 -6.91 -0.90 1.25
N ALA A 10 -7.49 -0.16 0.29
CA ALA A 10 -6.75 0.37 -0.85
C ALA A 10 -5.69 1.41 -0.45
N GLU A 11 -5.88 2.16 0.63
CA GLU A 11 -4.86 3.09 1.15
C GLU A 11 -3.68 2.31 1.78
N HIS A 12 -3.98 1.18 2.43
CA HIS A 12 -2.95 0.29 2.97
C HIS A 12 -2.15 -0.39 1.85
N ILE A 13 -2.81 -0.81 0.77
CA ILE A 13 -2.16 -1.28 -0.46
C ILE A 13 -1.31 -0.17 -1.09
N GLY A 14 -1.82 1.06 -1.13
CA GLY A 14 -1.10 2.22 -1.65
C GLY A 14 0.23 2.47 -0.92
N SER A 15 0.22 2.36 0.42
CA SER A 15 1.46 2.48 1.22
C SER A 15 2.46 1.35 0.91
N ILE A 16 1.99 0.11 0.79
CA ILE A 16 2.87 -1.04 0.48
C ILE A 16 3.48 -0.89 -0.91
N ILE A 17 2.68 -0.51 -1.92
CA ILE A 17 3.18 -0.24 -3.28
C ILE A 17 4.25 0.86 -3.23
N LYS A 18 3.99 1.95 -2.50
CA LYS A 18 4.93 3.06 -2.38
C LYS A 18 6.26 2.59 -1.79
N ASP A 19 6.23 1.85 -0.68
CA ASP A 19 7.45 1.37 -0.02
C ASP A 19 8.28 0.45 -0.92
N GLU A 20 7.63 -0.46 -1.66
CA GLU A 20 8.30 -1.35 -2.61
C GLU A 20 8.89 -0.60 -3.80
N VAL A 21 8.18 0.39 -4.34
CA VAL A 21 8.70 1.27 -5.41
C VAL A 21 9.88 2.09 -4.92
N GLU A 22 9.82 2.65 -3.70
CA GLU A 22 10.93 3.40 -3.10
C GLU A 22 12.18 2.52 -2.91
N LYS A 23 12.02 1.26 -2.48
CA LYS A 23 13.13 0.29 -2.40
C LYS A 23 13.76 0.02 -3.76
N LYS A 24 12.94 -0.18 -4.80
CA LYS A 24 13.43 -0.39 -6.18
C LYS A 24 14.15 0.84 -6.73
N MET A 25 13.59 2.03 -6.54
CA MET A 25 14.20 3.30 -6.95
C MET A 25 15.50 3.59 -6.19
N SER A 26 15.58 3.25 -4.90
CA SER A 26 16.80 3.40 -4.10
C SER A 26 17.93 2.48 -4.58
N SER A 27 17.56 1.33 -5.15
CA SER A 27 18.49 0.35 -5.72
C SER A 27 18.86 0.66 -7.17
N GLU A 28 18.17 1.61 -7.81
CA GLU A 28 18.38 1.97 -9.21
C GLU A 28 19.66 2.80 -9.39
N SER A 29 20.44 2.42 -10.42
CA SER A 29 21.74 2.99 -10.69
C SER A 29 21.88 3.40 -12.15
N GLY A 30 22.77 4.36 -12.41
CA GLY A 30 22.98 4.89 -13.75
C GLY A 30 22.21 6.18 -14.03
N HIS A 31 22.41 6.68 -15.25
CA HIS A 31 22.03 8.04 -15.63
C HIS A 31 20.51 8.26 -15.68
N ASN A 32 19.76 7.20 -15.98
CA ASN A 32 18.33 7.26 -16.21
C ASN A 32 17.49 7.11 -14.92
N ARG A 33 18.12 6.93 -13.75
CA ARG A 33 17.41 6.62 -12.50
C ARG A 33 16.37 7.65 -12.05
N TYR A 34 16.46 8.89 -12.54
CA TYR A 34 15.54 9.98 -12.20
C TYR A 34 14.50 10.25 -13.30
N LEU A 35 14.46 9.42 -14.34
CA LEU A 35 13.46 9.55 -15.41
C LEU A 35 12.10 9.05 -14.94
N GLU A 36 11.05 9.70 -15.42
CA GLU A 36 9.66 9.31 -15.14
C GLU A 36 9.38 7.89 -15.66
N GLU A 37 9.98 7.52 -16.77
CA GLU A 37 9.87 6.19 -17.39
C GLU A 37 10.42 5.09 -16.47
N THR A 38 11.52 5.37 -15.77
CA THR A 38 12.09 4.43 -14.80
C THR A 38 11.17 4.25 -13.59
N LEU A 39 10.57 5.33 -13.11
CA LEU A 39 9.56 5.26 -12.06
C LEU A 39 8.34 4.43 -12.52
N LYS A 40 7.81 4.71 -13.71
CA LYS A 40 6.66 3.97 -14.28
C LYS A 40 6.96 2.49 -14.45
N MET A 41 8.16 2.14 -14.91
CA MET A 41 8.61 0.75 -15.02
C MET A 41 8.61 0.06 -13.65
N HIS A 42 9.17 0.68 -12.61
CA HIS A 42 9.20 0.10 -11.27
C HIS A 42 7.80 -0.04 -10.66
N VAL A 43 6.91 0.95 -10.87
CA VAL A 43 5.49 0.85 -10.48
C VAL A 43 4.82 -0.34 -11.17
N ALA A 44 4.98 -0.49 -12.49
CA ALA A 44 4.39 -1.60 -13.23
C ALA A 44 4.93 -2.97 -12.74
N ASN A 45 6.23 -3.06 -12.46
CA ASN A 45 6.86 -4.28 -11.94
C ASN A 45 6.33 -4.66 -10.56
N VAL A 46 6.14 -3.68 -9.65
CA VAL A 46 5.56 -3.93 -8.32
C VAL A 46 4.12 -4.40 -8.45
N LEU A 47 3.30 -3.70 -9.26
CA LEU A 47 1.91 -4.09 -9.49
C LEU A 47 1.79 -5.50 -10.07
N ALA A 48 2.62 -5.85 -11.06
CA ALA A 48 2.65 -7.20 -11.64
C ALA A 48 3.07 -8.26 -10.62
N SER A 49 4.06 -7.96 -9.76
CA SER A 49 4.48 -8.91 -8.71
C SER A 49 3.42 -9.13 -7.63
N MET A 50 2.54 -8.14 -7.43
CA MET A 50 1.46 -8.22 -6.44
C MET A 50 0.23 -8.95 -6.97
N GLU A 51 0.04 -9.05 -8.30
CA GLU A 51 -1.12 -9.73 -8.89
C GLU A 51 -1.23 -11.19 -8.43
N GLU A 52 -0.09 -11.85 -8.23
CA GLU A 52 -0.01 -13.24 -7.75
C GLU A 52 0.11 -13.35 -6.22
N ASP A 53 0.23 -12.24 -5.49
CA ASP A 53 0.39 -12.23 -4.03
C ASP A 53 -0.98 -12.31 -3.32
N THR A 54 -1.59 -13.49 -3.42
CA THR A 54 -2.89 -13.77 -2.79
C THR A 54 -2.84 -13.66 -1.27
N GLU A 55 -1.71 -14.00 -0.65
CA GLU A 55 -1.52 -13.94 0.80
C GLU A 55 -1.56 -12.50 1.32
N LEU A 56 -0.99 -11.56 0.57
CA LEU A 56 -1.07 -10.14 0.87
C LEU A 56 -2.53 -9.66 0.89
N PHE A 57 -3.30 -9.96 -0.16
CA PHE A 57 -4.71 -9.56 -0.22
C PHE A 57 -5.56 -10.23 0.86
N GLU A 58 -5.33 -11.50 1.15
CA GLU A 58 -6.03 -12.21 2.24
C GLU A 58 -5.71 -11.61 3.60
N THR A 59 -4.43 -11.31 3.88
CA THR A 59 -4.01 -10.69 5.14
C THR A 59 -4.66 -9.32 5.32
N LEU A 60 -4.69 -8.54 4.24
CA LEU A 60 -5.33 -7.23 4.21
C LEU A 60 -6.83 -7.30 4.50
N LEU A 61 -7.55 -8.21 3.84
CA LEU A 61 -8.98 -8.43 4.07
C LEU A 61 -9.27 -9.00 5.46
N CYS A 62 -8.42 -9.90 5.96
CA CYS A 62 -8.54 -10.46 7.31
C CYS A 62 -8.29 -9.41 8.42
N SER A 63 -7.58 -8.32 8.12
CA SER A 63 -7.37 -7.21 9.08
C SER A 63 -8.59 -6.29 9.24
N TYR A 64 -9.59 -6.42 8.37
CA TYR A 64 -10.75 -5.50 8.35
C TYR A 64 -11.59 -5.53 9.63
N PRO A 65 -11.89 -6.70 10.24
CA PRO A 65 -12.58 -6.75 11.52
C PRO A 65 -11.82 -6.07 12.68
N SER A 66 -10.49 -6.13 12.69
CA SER A 66 -9.70 -5.47 13.74
C SER A 66 -9.69 -3.96 13.57
N ARG A 67 -9.65 -3.45 12.33
CA ARG A 67 -9.82 -2.01 12.01
C ARG A 67 -11.16 -1.47 12.52
N PHE A 68 -12.26 -2.19 12.26
CA PHE A 68 -13.57 -1.80 12.78
C PHE A 68 -13.65 -1.81 14.32
N ARG A 69 -12.99 -2.79 14.97
CA ARG A 69 -12.88 -2.77 16.45
C ARG A 69 -12.07 -1.58 16.94
N ALA A 70 -10.97 -1.23 16.27
CA ALA A 70 -10.18 -0.06 16.62
C ALA A 70 -11.00 1.22 16.53
N VAL A 71 -11.76 1.41 15.44
CA VAL A 71 -12.65 2.58 15.27
C VAL A 71 -13.75 2.59 16.33
N LYS A 72 -14.33 1.43 16.66
CA LYS A 72 -15.33 1.30 17.73
C LYS A 72 -14.73 1.70 19.09
N ASN A 73 -13.53 1.22 19.41
CA ASN A 73 -12.82 1.55 20.65
C ASN A 73 -12.42 3.03 20.71
N ALA A 74 -12.13 3.63 19.55
CA ALA A 74 -11.83 5.06 19.41
C ALA A 74 -13.10 5.95 19.38
N ASN A 75 -14.30 5.39 19.54
CA ASN A 75 -15.58 6.10 19.41
C ASN A 75 -15.72 6.86 18.09
N GLY A 76 -15.25 6.28 16.99
CA GLY A 76 -15.31 6.89 15.65
C GLY A 76 -14.20 7.91 15.35
N ARG A 77 -13.18 8.04 16.21
CA ARG A 77 -11.98 8.85 15.95
C ARG A 77 -10.95 8.07 15.11
N HIS A 78 -9.94 8.80 14.60
CA HIS A 78 -8.82 8.23 13.86
C HIS A 78 -8.12 7.11 14.62
N THR A 79 -7.67 6.11 13.88
CA THR A 79 -6.92 4.95 14.38
C THR A 79 -5.54 4.88 13.74
N ASP A 80 -4.65 4.06 14.29
CA ASP A 80 -3.28 3.86 13.77
C ASP A 80 -3.23 2.94 12.52
N TYR A 81 -4.37 2.73 11.86
CA TYR A 81 -4.54 1.81 10.72
C TYR A 81 -4.58 2.50 9.36
#